data_AF-A0A7S0X3X0-F1
#
_entry.id   AF-A0A7S0X3X0-F1
#
_cell.length_a   1.000
_cell.length_b   1.000
_cell.length_c   1.000
_cell.angle_alpha   90.00
_cell.angle_beta   90.00
_cell.angle_gamma   90.00
#
_symmetry.space_group_name_H-M   'P 1'
#
loop_
_entity.id
_entity.type
_entity.pdbx_description
1 polymer ?
#
loop_
_entity_poly.entity_id
_entity_poly.type
_entity_poly.pdbx_seq_one_letter_code
_entity_poly.pdbx_strand_id
1 'polypeptide(L)'
;QMAAPSALPAREDPRGWSDVPDHILEKVLLSGGRGGGGKTCAAASAVCKSWKRASDQEFLWQSFAVREFGLTRNLAALRRYGWRETYRAKAQLRRNWNAGNAAYTAWPRCHTSWISSVALCGGRAVT
;
A
#
# COMPACT_ATOMS: atom_id res chain seq x y z
N GLN A 1 -8.01 -44.90 40.70
CA GLN A 1 -8.58 -43.55 40.49
C GLN A 1 -7.58 -42.78 39.62
N MET A 2 -7.91 -42.54 38.35
CA MET A 2 -7.06 -41.78 37.43
C MET A 2 -7.44 -40.29 37.53
N ALA A 3 -6.47 -39.44 37.87
CA ALA A 3 -6.66 -37.99 37.97
C ALA A 3 -6.84 -37.39 36.57
N ALA A 4 -7.90 -36.58 36.39
CA ALA A 4 -8.15 -35.84 35.17
C ALA A 4 -7.08 -34.75 34.97
N PRO A 5 -6.62 -34.49 33.73
CA PRO A 5 -5.73 -33.38 33.44
C PRO A 5 -6.47 -32.06 33.69
N SER A 6 -5.93 -31.28 34.63
CA SER A 6 -6.41 -29.94 34.96
C SER A 6 -6.25 -29.04 33.73
N ALA A 7 -7.37 -28.76 33.05
CA ALA A 7 -7.42 -27.76 32.01
C ALA A 7 -7.11 -26.40 32.65
N LEU A 8 -5.95 -25.82 32.32
CA LEU A 8 -5.66 -24.43 32.66
C LEU A 8 -6.81 -23.56 32.12
N PRO A 9 -7.41 -22.67 32.92
CA PRO A 9 -8.41 -21.76 32.41
C PRO A 9 -7.74 -20.92 31.31
N ALA A 10 -8.33 -20.91 30.12
CA ALA A 10 -7.98 -19.95 29.09
C ALA A 10 -8.15 -18.56 29.70
N ARG A 11 -7.04 -17.96 30.14
CA ARG A 11 -6.99 -16.54 30.44
C ARG A 11 -7.18 -15.83 29.10
N GLU A 12 -8.42 -15.57 28.74
CA GLU A 12 -8.73 -14.44 27.87
C GLU A 12 -8.19 -13.21 28.61
N ASP A 13 -7.07 -12.69 28.13
CA ASP A 13 -6.50 -11.45 28.64
C ASP A 13 -7.55 -10.35 28.40
N PRO A 14 -8.14 -9.75 29.45
CA PRO A 14 -9.32 -8.88 29.32
C PRO A 14 -8.98 -7.49 28.72
N ARG A 15 -7.81 -7.34 28.12
CA ARG A 15 -7.32 -6.12 27.46
C ARG A 15 -6.96 -6.48 26.02
N GLY A 16 -7.98 -6.78 25.23
CA GLY A 16 -7.81 -7.06 23.82
C GLY A 16 -7.38 -5.81 23.06
N TRP A 17 -6.68 -5.99 21.95
CA TRP A 17 -6.37 -4.91 20.99
C TRP A 17 -7.60 -4.12 20.52
N SER A 18 -8.79 -4.67 20.74
CA SER A 18 -10.09 -4.04 20.50
C SER A 18 -10.30 -2.75 21.30
N ASP A 19 -9.73 -2.64 22.49
CA ASP A 19 -9.91 -1.50 23.41
C ASP A 19 -8.93 -0.36 23.15
N VAL A 20 -7.94 -0.57 22.28
CA VAL A 20 -6.95 0.44 21.93
C VAL A 20 -7.61 1.49 21.01
N PRO A 21 -7.54 2.78 21.34
CA PRO A 21 -8.08 3.84 20.49
C PRO A 21 -7.43 3.86 19.10
N ASP A 22 -8.22 4.15 18.07
CA ASP A 22 -7.78 4.16 16.67
C ASP A 22 -6.54 5.07 16.47
N HIS A 23 -6.50 6.25 17.09
CA HIS A 23 -5.37 7.19 16.98
C HIS A 23 -4.03 6.64 17.53
N ILE A 24 -4.07 5.67 18.45
CA ILE A 24 -2.86 4.99 18.94
C ILE A 24 -2.42 3.94 17.92
N LEU A 25 -3.36 3.14 17.40
CA LEU A 25 -3.09 2.16 16.34
C LEU A 25 -2.53 2.84 15.08
N GLU A 26 -3.07 4.00 14.71
CA GLU A 26 -2.59 4.85 13.62
C GLU A 26 -1.13 5.29 13.82
N LYS A 27 -0.76 5.74 15.03
CA LYS A 27 0.63 6.10 15.34
C LYS A 27 1.56 4.89 15.18
N VAL A 28 1.14 3.72 15.66
CA VAL A 28 1.89 2.47 15.50
C VAL A 28 2.08 2.14 14.01
N LEU A 29 1.04 2.29 13.19
CA LEU A 29 1.12 2.08 11.74
C LEU A 29 2.06 3.08 11.05
N LEU A 30 2.08 4.34 11.48
CA LEU A 30 2.98 5.37 10.96
C LEU A 30 4.45 5.13 11.33
N SER A 31 4.69 4.60 12.53
CA SER A 31 6.01 4.22 13.03
C SER A 31 6.63 3.04 12.29
N GLY A 32 5.83 2.28 11.52
CA GLY A 32 6.33 1.26 10.60
C GLY A 32 7.42 1.84 9.68
N GLY A 33 8.56 1.15 9.64
CA GLY A 33 9.84 1.62 9.07
C GLY A 33 9.79 2.12 7.61
N ARG A 34 10.95 2.61 7.13
CA ARG A 34 11.07 3.15 5.76
C ARG A 34 10.84 2.04 4.73
N GLY A 35 9.70 2.11 4.04
CA GLY A 35 9.35 1.20 2.94
C GLY A 35 8.56 -0.01 3.42
N GLY A 36 7.23 0.10 3.39
CA GLY A 36 6.36 -1.00 3.80
C GLY A 36 5.06 -0.58 4.47
N GLY A 37 4.77 0.73 4.59
CA GLY A 37 3.59 1.21 5.31
C GLY A 37 2.29 0.60 4.79
N GLY A 38 2.14 0.52 3.46
CA GLY A 38 0.97 -0.13 2.87
C GLY A 38 0.90 -1.64 3.06
N LYS A 39 2.03 -2.35 3.20
CA LYS A 39 2.03 -3.79 3.55
C LYS A 39 1.59 -3.97 4.99
N THR A 40 2.10 -3.14 5.91
CA THR A 40 1.72 -3.14 7.32
C THR A 40 0.23 -2.84 7.49
N CYS A 41 -0.31 -1.82 6.81
CA CYS A 41 -1.75 -1.54 6.85
C CYS A 41 -2.59 -2.68 6.26
N ALA A 42 -2.15 -3.32 5.17
CA ALA A 42 -2.85 -4.48 4.64
C ALA A 42 -2.88 -5.64 5.65
N ALA A 43 -1.76 -5.95 6.29
CA ALA A 43 -1.69 -6.97 7.33
C ALA A 43 -2.56 -6.62 8.55
N ALA A 44 -2.46 -5.39 9.04
CA ALA A 44 -3.27 -4.89 10.15
C ALA A 44 -4.77 -5.00 9.87
N SER A 45 -5.21 -4.70 8.65
CA SER A 45 -6.62 -4.77 8.27
C SER A 45 -7.24 -6.17 8.40
N ALA A 46 -6.41 -7.21 8.42
CA ALA A 46 -6.82 -8.61 8.58
C ALA A 46 -6.83 -9.10 10.05
N VAL A 47 -6.33 -8.30 11.01
CA VAL A 47 -6.20 -8.72 12.42
C VAL A 47 -7.53 -8.67 13.14
N CYS A 48 -8.15 -7.49 13.23
CA CYS A 48 -9.45 -7.31 13.87
C CYS A 48 -10.15 -6.04 13.37
N LYS A 49 -11.40 -5.79 13.82
CA LYS A 49 -12.20 -4.63 13.42
C LYS A 49 -11.52 -3.29 13.77
N SER A 50 -10.90 -3.17 14.95
CA SER A 50 -10.20 -1.92 15.35
C SER A 50 -8.99 -1.65 14.46
N TRP A 51 -8.16 -2.66 14.20
CA TRP A 51 -7.04 -2.52 13.25
C TRP A 51 -7.49 -2.23 11.82
N LYS A 52 -8.60 -2.82 11.37
CA LYS A 52 -9.20 -2.49 10.08
C LYS A 52 -9.57 -1.02 9.99
N ARG A 53 -10.34 -0.50 10.96
CA ARG A 53 -10.72 0.92 11.02
C ARG A 53 -9.50 1.84 11.02
N ALA A 54 -8.52 1.58 11.88
CA ALA A 54 -7.29 2.35 11.93
C ALA A 54 -6.52 2.31 10.60
N SER A 55 -6.41 1.14 9.96
CA SER A 55 -5.69 0.98 8.68
C SER A 55 -6.41 1.57 7.46
N ASP A 56 -7.71 1.82 7.57
CA ASP A 56 -8.54 2.39 6.51
C ASP A 56 -8.48 3.94 6.49
N GLN A 57 -7.79 4.56 7.46
CA GLN A 57 -7.69 6.01 7.55
C GLN A 57 -6.90 6.62 6.39
N GLU A 58 -7.52 7.59 5.70
CA GLU A 58 -7.00 8.17 4.46
C GLU A 58 -5.65 8.87 4.65
N PHE A 59 -5.45 9.53 5.80
CA PHE A 59 -4.21 10.25 6.09
C PHE A 59 -2.99 9.31 6.20
N LEU A 60 -3.19 8.04 6.60
CA LEU A 60 -2.12 7.04 6.62
C LEU A 60 -1.64 6.77 5.20
N TRP A 61 -2.58 6.49 4.29
CA TRP A 61 -2.28 6.23 2.88
C TRP A 61 -1.64 7.45 2.21
N GLN A 62 -2.09 8.66 2.54
CA GLN A 62 -1.42 9.89 2.12
C GLN A 62 0.03 9.94 2.63
N SER A 63 0.25 9.68 3.92
CA SER A 63 1.58 9.74 4.52
C SER A 63 2.52 8.73 3.86
N PHE A 64 2.07 7.51 3.60
CA PHE A 64 2.87 6.51 2.89
C PHE A 64 3.09 6.86 1.43
N ALA A 65 2.09 7.40 0.73
CA ALA A 65 2.19 7.82 -0.66
C ALA A 65 3.22 8.94 -0.85
N VAL A 66 3.21 9.94 0.02
CA VAL A 66 4.20 11.03 0.01
C VAL A 66 5.58 10.47 0.37
N ARG A 67 5.69 9.70 1.46
CA ARG A 67 6.97 9.20 1.99
C ARG A 67 7.66 8.19 1.07
N GLU A 68 6.91 7.28 0.45
CA GLU A 68 7.48 6.16 -0.33
C GLU A 68 7.57 6.45 -1.83
N PHE A 69 6.72 7.33 -2.36
CA PHE A 69 6.60 7.57 -3.80
C PHE A 69 6.68 9.04 -4.19
N GLY A 70 6.82 9.97 -3.23
CA GLY A 70 6.87 11.40 -3.51
C GLY A 70 5.58 11.94 -4.14
N LEU A 71 4.43 11.29 -3.90
CA LEU A 71 3.17 11.72 -4.51
C LEU A 71 2.72 13.08 -3.97
N THR A 72 2.22 13.93 -4.86
CA THR A 72 1.70 15.26 -4.51
C THR A 72 0.19 15.29 -4.70
N ARG A 73 -0.50 16.17 -3.95
CA ARG A 73 -1.98 16.33 -4.01
C ARG A 73 -2.52 16.67 -5.40
N ASN A 74 -1.68 17.22 -6.28
CA ASN A 74 -2.07 17.64 -7.62
C ASN A 74 -2.17 16.47 -8.62
N LEU A 75 -1.86 15.24 -8.20
CA LEU A 75 -1.96 14.08 -9.05
C LEU A 75 -3.42 13.78 -9.40
N ALA A 76 -3.77 13.81 -10.70
CA ALA A 76 -5.15 13.57 -11.15
C ALA A 76 -5.75 12.24 -10.64
N ALA A 77 -4.93 11.20 -10.48
CA ALA A 77 -5.39 9.91 -9.96
C ALA A 77 -5.89 10.01 -8.50
N LEU A 78 -5.31 10.90 -7.68
CA LEU A 78 -5.77 11.11 -6.30
C LEU A 78 -7.18 11.70 -6.26
N ARG A 79 -7.50 12.63 -7.18
CA ARG A 79 -8.84 13.22 -7.28
C ARG A 79 -9.91 12.20 -7.67
N ARG A 80 -9.52 11.15 -8.41
CA ARG A 80 -10.44 10.15 -8.95
C ARG A 80 -10.60 8.93 -8.05
N TYR A 81 -9.54 8.51 -7.37
CA TYR A 81 -9.50 7.22 -6.68
C TYR A 81 -9.13 7.32 -5.20
N GLY A 82 -8.68 8.48 -4.70
CA GLY A 82 -8.19 8.62 -3.33
C GLY A 82 -6.74 8.15 -3.15
N TRP A 83 -6.21 8.34 -1.95
CA TRP A 83 -4.82 8.04 -1.60
C TRP A 83 -4.54 6.55 -1.54
N ARG A 84 -5.45 5.75 -0.98
CA ARG A 84 -5.28 4.31 -0.80
C ARG A 84 -5.11 3.58 -2.14
N GLU A 85 -6.03 3.79 -3.06
CA GLU A 85 -6.05 3.16 -4.38
C GLU A 85 -4.85 3.64 -5.21
N THR A 86 -4.54 4.93 -5.15
CA THR A 86 -3.37 5.50 -5.84
C THR A 86 -2.06 4.93 -5.29
N TYR A 87 -1.93 4.78 -3.97
CA TYR A 87 -0.79 4.12 -3.33
C TYR A 87 -0.67 2.68 -3.80
N ARG A 88 -1.76 1.90 -3.79
CA ARG A 88 -1.78 0.51 -4.24
C ARG A 88 -1.35 0.37 -5.69
N ALA A 89 -1.86 1.23 -6.58
CA ALA A 89 -1.47 1.25 -7.98
C ALA A 89 0.03 1.53 -8.15
N LYS A 90 0.58 2.52 -7.43
CA LYS A 90 2.02 2.83 -7.47
C LYS A 90 2.88 1.71 -6.89
N ALA A 91 2.44 1.10 -5.79
CA ALA A 91 3.11 -0.07 -5.21
C ALA A 91 3.13 -1.26 -6.16
N GLN A 92 2.04 -1.49 -6.90
CA GLN A 92 1.97 -2.53 -7.93
C GLN A 92 2.92 -2.22 -9.09
N LEU A 93 2.94 -0.98 -9.59
CA LEU A 93 3.87 -0.57 -10.65
C LEU A 93 5.34 -0.77 -10.24
N ARG A 94 5.71 -0.39 -9.01
CA ARG A 94 7.06 -0.64 -8.47
C ARG A 94 7.39 -2.13 -8.45
N ARG A 95 6.45 -2.99 -8.02
CA ARG A 95 6.64 -4.45 -8.03
C ARG A 95 6.83 -4.99 -9.45
N ASN A 96 5.99 -4.56 -10.39
CA ASN A 96 6.09 -4.98 -11.78
C ASN A 96 7.45 -4.62 -12.37
N TRP A 97 7.92 -3.39 -12.12
CA TRP A 97 9.23 -2.92 -12.59
C TRP A 97 10.38 -3.73 -11.99
N ASN A 98 10.34 -3.98 -10.68
CA ASN A 98 11.37 -4.77 -9.98
C ASN A 98 11.38 -6.24 -10.42
N ALA A 99 10.23 -6.78 -10.83
CA ALA A 99 10.11 -8.16 -11.31
C ALA A 99 10.43 -8.31 -12.81
N GLY A 100 10.69 -7.22 -13.54
CA GLY A 100 10.81 -7.26 -15.00
C GLY A 100 9.49 -7.56 -15.72
N ASN A 101 8.35 -7.46 -15.04
CA ASN A 101 7.03 -7.71 -15.60
C ASN A 101 6.53 -6.49 -16.38
N ALA A 102 7.11 -6.26 -17.56
CA ALA A 102 6.59 -5.32 -18.54
C ALA A 102 5.34 -5.94 -19.20
N ALA A 103 4.17 -5.68 -18.62
CA ALA A 103 2.91 -6.30 -19.07
C ALA A 103 2.42 -5.81 -20.45
N TYR A 104 2.97 -4.70 -20.97
CA TYR A 104 2.55 -4.13 -22.24
C TYR A 104 3.74 -3.60 -23.02
N THR A 105 4.00 -4.20 -24.17
CA THR A 105 4.91 -3.69 -25.19
C THR A 105 4.12 -3.47 -26.47
N ALA A 106 4.20 -2.26 -27.02
CA ALA A 106 3.64 -1.94 -28.32
C ALA A 106 4.79 -1.46 -29.21
N TRP A 107 4.77 -1.92 -30.46
CA TRP A 107 5.77 -1.58 -31.47
C TRP A 107 5.10 -0.76 -32.58
N PRO A 108 4.78 0.52 -32.32
CA PRO A 108 4.20 1.37 -33.35
C PRO A 108 5.21 1.55 -34.48
N ARG A 109 4.81 1.23 -35.71
CA ARG A 109 5.61 1.54 -36.90
C ARG A 109 5.33 2.98 -37.31
N CYS A 110 6.26 3.90 -37.05
CA CYS A 110 6.14 5.30 -37.40
C CYS A 110 7.23 5.80 -38.38
N HIS A 111 8.35 5.09 -38.51
CA HIS A 111 9.45 5.46 -39.42
C HIS A 111 9.94 4.27 -40.24
N THR A 112 10.39 4.54 -41.47
CA THR A 112 11.05 3.58 -42.37
C THR A 112 12.58 3.69 -42.32
N SER A 113 13.10 4.67 -41.58
CA SER A 113 14.53 4.94 -41.36
C SER A 113 14.88 4.87 -39.88
N TRP A 114 16.16 5.03 -39.55
CA TRP A 114 16.64 5.02 -38.17
C TRP A 114 16.10 6.20 -37.37
N ILE A 115 15.76 5.94 -36.11
CA ILE A 115 15.32 6.96 -35.15
C ILE A 115 16.55 7.48 -34.42
N SER A 116 16.86 8.78 -34.59
CA SER A 116 18.02 9.43 -33.95
C SER A 116 17.72 9.94 -32.54
N SER A 117 16.44 10.09 -32.18
CA SER A 117 16.00 10.66 -30.90
C SER A 117 14.59 10.21 -30.54
N VAL A 118 14.29 10.14 -29.25
CA VAL A 118 12.93 9.88 -28.74
C VAL A 118 12.64 10.83 -27.59
N ALA A 119 11.47 11.46 -27.61
CA ALA A 119 10.92 12.24 -26.50
C ALA A 119 9.56 11.68 -26.08
N LEU A 120 9.28 11.68 -24.77
CA LEU A 120 7.98 11.29 -24.22
C LEU A 120 7.34 12.49 -23.54
N CYS A 121 6.19 12.94 -24.04
CA CYS A 121 5.42 14.04 -23.45
C CYS A 121 3.94 13.65 -23.31
N GLY A 122 3.38 13.76 -22.11
CA GLY A 122 1.96 13.47 -21.88
C GLY A 122 1.52 12.04 -22.23
N GLY A 123 2.44 11.07 -22.18
CA GLY A 123 2.17 9.68 -22.57
C GLY A 123 2.23 9.41 -24.09
N ARG A 124 2.68 10.37 -24.89
CA ARG A 124 2.95 10.19 -26.31
C ARG A 124 4.44 10.21 -26.57
N ALA A 125 4.91 9.26 -27.38
CA ALA A 125 6.26 9.30 -27.93
C ALA A 125 6.28 10.19 -29.17
N VAL A 126 7.28 11.06 -29.25
CA VAL A 126 7.64 11.86 -30.42
C VAL A 126 9.05 11.43 -30.80
N THR A 127 9.25 11.10 -32.07
CA THR A 127 10.48 10.50 -32.61
C THR A 127 11.03 11.34 -33.74
#